data_AF-A0A849FDA5-F1
#
_entry.id   AF-A0A849FDA5-F1
#
_cell.length_a   1.000
_cell.length_b   1.000
_cell.length_c   1.000
_cell.angle_alpha   90.00
_cell.angle_beta   90.00
_cell.angle_gamma   90.00
#
_symmetry.space_group_name_H-M   'P 1'
#
loop_
_entity.id
_entity.type
_entity.pdbx_description
1 polymer ?
#
loop_
_entity_poly.entity_id
_entity_poly.type
_entity_poly.pdbx_seq_one_letter_code
_entity_poly.pdbx_strand_id
1 'polypeptide(L)'
;MITLGTYNTLEILRDTSVGLFLGDDEGNDILLPNKYVPETYELGDSLAVFCYLDHSERPVATTLEPEILVNEFQLLKVVEVNEFGAFMDWGLEKHLLV
;
A
#
# COMPACT_ATOMS: atom_id res chain seq x y z
N MET A 1 2.53 -15.24 -1.68
CA MET A 1 3.10 -14.25 -2.61
C MET A 1 2.43 -12.90 -2.43
N ILE A 2 3.18 -11.90 -1.93
CA ILE A 2 2.72 -10.50 -1.87
C ILE A 2 2.69 -9.91 -3.29
N THR A 3 1.51 -9.45 -3.71
CA THR A 3 1.30 -8.88 -5.05
C THR A 3 1.10 -7.37 -4.97
N LEU A 4 1.84 -6.62 -5.79
CA LEU A 4 1.72 -5.16 -5.86
C LEU A 4 0.53 -4.74 -6.73
N GLY A 5 -0.10 -3.62 -6.37
CA GLY A 5 -1.24 -3.08 -7.09
C GLY A 5 -2.56 -3.81 -6.83
N THR A 6 -2.61 -4.64 -5.79
CA THR A 6 -3.79 -5.37 -5.33
C THR A 6 -3.87 -5.40 -3.80
N TYR A 7 -5.03 -5.81 -3.28
CA TYR A 7 -5.16 -6.16 -1.87
C TYR A 7 -4.51 -7.51 -1.57
N ASN A 8 -3.92 -7.62 -0.39
CA ASN A 8 -3.34 -8.84 0.16
C ASN A 8 -3.83 -8.98 1.60
N THR A 9 -4.15 -10.20 2.02
CA THR A 9 -4.41 -10.53 3.42
C THR A 9 -3.11 -11.08 4.02
N LEU A 10 -2.51 -10.34 4.95
CA LEU A 10 -1.18 -10.63 5.50
C LEU A 10 -1.20 -10.68 7.03
N GLU A 11 -0.41 -11.58 7.62
CA GLU A 11 -0.31 -11.78 9.07
C GLU A 11 0.63 -10.75 9.71
N ILE A 12 0.26 -10.19 10.86
CA ILE A 12 1.12 -9.30 11.65
C ILE A 12 2.23 -10.12 12.32
N LEU A 13 3.45 -10.03 11.79
CA LEU A 13 4.60 -10.80 12.28
C LEU A 13 5.37 -10.09 13.40
N ARG A 14 5.51 -8.76 13.31
CA ARG A 14 6.30 -7.96 14.27
C ARG A 14 5.81 -6.52 14.32
N ASP A 15 5.81 -5.98 15.53
CA ASP A 15 5.67 -4.55 15.81
C ASP A 15 7.05 -3.92 16.02
N THR A 16 7.27 -2.78 15.36
CA THR A 16 8.56 -2.08 15.34
C THR A 16 8.34 -0.56 15.42
N SER A 17 9.40 0.20 15.67
CA SER A 17 9.30 1.66 15.78
C SER A 17 8.82 2.38 14.51
N VAL A 18 8.86 1.72 13.35
CA VAL A 18 8.46 2.29 12.05
C VAL A 18 7.08 1.81 11.56
N GLY A 19 6.51 0.80 12.21
CA GLY A 19 5.25 0.18 11.82
C GLY A 19 5.25 -1.34 12.01
N LEU A 20 4.20 -1.97 11.48
CA LEU A 20 4.04 -3.42 11.50
C LEU A 20 4.69 -4.02 10.28
N PHE A 21 5.40 -5.14 10.43
CA PHE A 21 5.70 -5.97 9.27
C PHE A 21 4.65 -7.06 9.15
N LEU A 22 4.09 -7.15 7.96
CA LEU A 22 3.06 -8.09 7.60
C LEU A 22 3.65 -9.14 6.67
N GLY A 23 3.36 -10.41 6.92
CA GLY A 23 3.94 -11.53 6.20
C GLY A 23 2.94 -12.37 5.42
N ASP A 24 3.43 -13.07 4.41
CA ASP A 24 2.72 -14.15 3.73
C ASP A 24 3.26 -15.53 4.15
N ASP A 25 2.56 -16.59 3.75
CA ASP A 25 2.94 -17.98 4.04
C ASP A 25 4.24 -18.43 3.35
N GLU A 26 4.79 -17.63 2.44
CA GLU A 26 6.03 -17.91 1.71
C GLU A 26 7.26 -17.30 2.40
N GLY A 27 7.07 -16.64 3.55
CA GLY A 27 8.15 -16.01 4.32
C GLY A 27 8.59 -14.66 3.77
N ASN A 28 7.80 -14.04 2.88
CA ASN A 28 8.00 -12.65 2.48
C ASN A 28 7.34 -11.74 3.52
N ASP A 29 7.88 -10.54 3.71
CA ASP A 29 7.26 -9.51 4.54
C ASP A 29 7.27 -8.13 3.88
N ILE A 30 6.33 -7.29 4.31
CA ILE A 30 6.17 -5.92 3.84
C ILE A 30 5.83 -5.01 5.02
N LEU A 31 6.33 -3.78 4.99
CA LEU A 31 6.07 -2.79 6.03
C LEU A 31 4.70 -2.13 5.84
N LEU A 32 3.86 -2.13 6.88
CA LEU A 32 2.74 -1.23 7.10
C LEU A 32 3.20 -0.07 8.01
N PRO A 33 3.47 1.13 7.47
CA PRO A 33 3.94 2.27 8.26
C PRO A 33 2.99 2.68 9.38
N ASN A 34 3.53 3.19 10.50
CA ASN A 34 2.78 3.60 11.70
C ASN A 34 1.47 4.39 11.44
N LYS A 35 1.50 5.31 10.48
CA LYS A 35 0.34 6.14 10.13
C LYS A 35 -0.88 5.36 9.60
N TYR A 36 -0.68 4.12 9.16
CA TYR A 36 -1.71 3.23 8.62
C TYR A 36 -2.02 2.05 9.55
N VAL A 37 -1.35 1.97 10.70
CA VAL A 37 -1.58 0.91 11.68
C VAL A 37 -2.94 1.17 12.36
N PRO A 38 -3.82 0.15 12.47
CA PRO A 38 -5.10 0.30 13.15
C PRO A 38 -4.91 0.61 14.64
N GLU A 39 -5.91 1.22 15.28
CA GLU A 39 -5.87 1.59 16.70
C GLU A 39 -5.67 0.37 17.62
N THR A 40 -6.16 -0.79 17.20
CA THR A 40 -6.07 -2.06 17.93
C THR A 40 -5.67 -3.19 16.99
N TYR A 41 -4.72 -4.02 17.43
CA TYR A 41 -4.28 -5.23 16.73
C TYR A 41 -3.55 -6.15 17.71
N GLU A 42 -3.42 -7.42 17.35
CA GLU A 42 -2.58 -8.41 18.03
C GLU A 42 -1.58 -9.04 17.05
N LEU A 43 -0.41 -9.46 17.56
CA LEU A 43 0.52 -10.24 16.73
C LEU A 43 -0.15 -11.56 16.34
N GLY A 44 -0.04 -11.93 15.06
CA GLY A 44 -0.74 -13.07 14.48
C GLY A 44 -2.10 -12.74 13.86
N ASP A 45 -2.64 -11.53 14.04
CA ASP A 45 -3.83 -11.10 13.31
C ASP A 45 -3.54 -10.98 11.82
N SER A 46 -4.57 -11.17 10.98
CA SER A 46 -4.49 -10.94 9.55
C SER A 46 -5.12 -9.61 9.17
N LEU A 47 -4.43 -8.81 8.37
CA LEU A 47 -4.91 -7.53 7.85
C LEU A 47 -5.05 -7.58 6.33
N ALA A 48 -6.17 -7.08 5.83
CA ALA A 48 -6.34 -6.77 4.41
C ALA A 48 -5.70 -5.41 4.11
N VAL A 49 -4.65 -5.40 3.30
CA VAL A 49 -3.88 -4.19 2.97
C VAL A 49 -3.65 -4.08 1.48
N PHE A 50 -3.57 -2.86 0.97
CA PHE A 50 -3.13 -2.61 -0.39
C PHE A 50 -1.60 -2.50 -0.43
N CYS A 51 -0.96 -3.24 -1.33
CA CYS A 51 0.51 -3.25 -1.46
C CYS A 51 0.94 -2.47 -2.69
N TYR A 52 1.83 -1.50 -2.54
CA TYR A 52 2.29 -0.64 -3.64
C TYR A 52 3.74 -0.15 -3.43
N LEU A 53 4.26 0.63 -4.37
CA LEU A 53 5.58 1.24 -4.27
C LEU A 53 5.50 2.67 -3.75
N ASP A 54 6.23 2.96 -2.67
CA ASP A 54 6.35 4.31 -2.13
C ASP A 54 7.16 5.25 -3.06
N HIS A 55 7.42 6.48 -2.60
CA HIS A 55 8.22 7.48 -3.33
C HIS A 55 9.69 7.07 -3.54
N SER A 56 10.20 6.09 -2.79
CA SER A 56 11.55 5.54 -2.91
C SER A 56 11.57 4.20 -3.64
N GLU A 57 10.50 3.86 -4.35
CA GLU A 57 10.33 2.59 -5.08
C GLU A 57 10.42 1.34 -4.18
N ARG A 58 10.08 1.47 -2.89
CA ARG A 58 10.06 0.35 -1.95
C ARG A 58 8.65 -0.22 -1.83
N PRO A 59 8.49 -1.55 -1.83
CA PRO A 59 7.23 -2.19 -1.47
C PRO A 59 6.78 -1.78 -0.07
N VAL A 60 5.56 -1.27 0.04
CA VAL A 60 4.90 -0.94 1.31
C VAL A 60 3.43 -1.35 1.26
N ALA A 61 2.86 -1.63 2.43
CA ALA A 61 1.44 -1.84 2.63
C ALA A 61 0.76 -0.56 3.13
N THR A 62 -0.53 -0.43 2.86
CA THR A 62 -1.39 0.62 3.42
C THR A 62 -2.80 0.10 3.67
N THR A 63 -3.47 0.69 4.67
CA THR A 63 -4.91 0.51 4.94
C THR A 63 -5.76 1.57 4.25
N LEU A 64 -5.15 2.49 3.49
CA LEU A 64 -5.86 3.39 2.59
C LEU A 64 -6.44 2.60 1.42
N GLU A 65 -7.63 3.02 0.98
CA GLU A 65 -8.31 2.43 -0.16
C GLU A 65 -7.97 3.23 -1.43
N PRO A 66 -7.22 2.66 -2.39
CA PRO A 66 -7.01 3.33 -3.66
C PRO A 66 -8.30 3.35 -4.48
N GLU A 67 -8.42 4.35 -5.36
CA GLU A 67 -9.56 4.48 -6.27
C GLU A 67 -9.52 3.48 -7.42
N ILE A 68 -8.38 2.85 -7.71
CA ILE A 68 -8.21 1.93 -8.84
C ILE A 68 -7.18 0.83 -8.50
N LEU A 69 -7.41 -0.38 -9.01
CA LEU A 69 -6.47 -1.50 -8.91
C LEU A 69 -5.81 -1.83 -10.26
N VAL A 70 -4.76 -2.67 -10.22
CA VAL A 70 -4.12 -3.17 -11.44
C VAL A 70 -5.13 -3.94 -12.31
N ASN A 71 -5.09 -3.68 -13.62
CA ASN A 71 -6.02 -4.20 -14.64
C ASN A 71 -7.45 -3.65 -14.59
N GLU A 72 -7.68 -2.53 -13.90
CA GLU A 72 -8.95 -1.82 -13.93
C GLU A 72 -8.88 -0.53 -14.77
N PHE A 73 -10.05 0.07 -15.02
CA PHE A 73 -10.16 1.35 -15.72
C PHE A 73 -11.12 2.25 -14.94
N GLN A 74 -10.66 3.47 -14.63
CA GLN A 74 -11.42 4.45 -13.86
C GLN A 74 -11.08 5.88 -14.27
N LEU A 75 -12.04 6.80 -14.09
CA LEU A 75 -11.78 8.23 -14.18
C LEU A 75 -11.16 8.72 -12.88
N LEU A 76 -9.98 9.31 -12.97
CA LEU A 76 -9.24 9.88 -11.84
C LEU A 76 -9.06 11.39 -12.01
N LYS A 77 -8.84 12.09 -10.90
CA LYS A 77 -8.59 13.53 -10.90
C LYS A 77 -7.13 13.84 -11.17
N VAL A 78 -6.85 14.75 -12.10
CA VAL A 78 -5.50 15.30 -12.31
C VAL A 78 -5.16 16.27 -11.18
N VAL A 79 -4.03 16.06 -10.51
CA VAL A 79 -3.52 16.94 -9.44
C VAL A 79 -2.34 17.79 -9.86
N GLU A 80 -1.54 17.31 -10.82
CA GLU A 80 -0.40 18.05 -11.35
C GLU A 80 -0.15 17.66 -12.82
N VAL A 81 0.34 18.62 -13.61
CA VAL A 81 0.92 18.36 -14.94
C VAL A 81 2.24 19.10 -15.04
N ASN A 82 3.30 18.39 -15.41
CA ASN A 82 4.63 18.95 -15.58
C ASN A 82 5.35 18.31 -16.78
N GLU A 83 6.66 18.51 -16.92
CA GLU A 83 7.44 18.01 -18.05
C GLU A 83 7.54 16.47 -18.13
N PHE A 84 7.27 15.76 -17.03
CA PHE A 84 7.34 14.30 -16.98
C PHE A 84 6.01 13.62 -17.34
N GLY A 85 4.87 14.30 -17.13
CA GLY A 85 3.54 13.76 -17.43
C GLY A 85 2.44 14.36 -16.57
N ALA A 86 1.31 13.66 -16.50
CA ALA A 86 0.21 14.02 -15.61
C ALA A 86 0.21 13.11 -14.38
N PHE A 87 -0.07 13.70 -13.22
CA PHE A 87 -0.17 12.99 -11.96
C PHE A 87 -1.63 12.92 -11.55
N MET A 88 -2.10 11.71 -11.29
CA MET A 88 -3.48 11.39 -10.95
C MET A 88 -3.61 11.11 -9.45
N ASP A 89 -4.60 11.74 -8.83
CA ASP A 89 -5.10 11.33 -7.52
C ASP A 89 -5.83 10.00 -7.66
N TRP A 90 -5.51 9.07 -6.77
CA TRP A 90 -6.08 7.75 -6.71
C TRP A 90 -6.23 7.29 -5.25
N GLY A 91 -6.32 8.25 -4.31
CA GLY A 91 -6.55 7.96 -2.89
C GLY A 91 -5.31 7.64 -2.06
N LEU A 92 -4.13 7.55 -2.68
CA LEU A 92 -2.85 7.31 -1.98
C LEU A 92 -1.94 8.54 -2.01
N GLU A 93 -1.03 8.63 -1.04
CA GLU A 93 -0.11 9.77 -0.92
C GLU A 93 0.81 9.96 -2.12
N LYS A 94 1.23 8.88 -2.77
CA LYS A 94 2.01 8.94 -4.00
C LYS A 94 1.05 8.97 -5.18
N HIS A 95 1.02 10.04 -5.95
CA HIS A 95 0.17 10.12 -7.14
C HIS A 95 0.64 9.18 -8.28
N LEU A 96 -0.28 8.73 -9.12
CA LEU A 96 0.03 7.92 -10.31
C LEU A 96 0.51 8.81 -11.45
N LEU A 97 1.68 8.51 -12.01
CA LEU A 97 2.14 9.10 -13.26
C LEU A 97 1.48 8.39 -14.44
N VAL A 98 0.89 9.16 -15.37
CA VAL A 98 0.33 8.69 -16.64
C VAL A 98 0.89 9.44 -17.84
#